data_AF-A0A934CVE9-F1
#
_entry.id   AF-A0A934CVE9-F1
#
_cell.length_a   1.000
_cell.length_b   1.000
_cell.length_c   1.000
_cell.angle_alpha   90.00
_cell.angle_beta   90.00
_cell.angle_gamma   90.00
#
_symmetry.space_group_name_H-M   'P 1'
#
loop_
_entity.id
_entity.type
_entity.pdbx_description
1 polymer ?
#
loop_
_entity_poly.entity_id
_entity_poly.type
_entity_poly.pdbx_seq_one_letter_code
_entity_poly.pdbx_strand_id
1 'polypeptide(L)'
;MEINNKYEKCSICKKEYTSLHAEAMPGVVIYVCDNCLEAAKHNFIWICMNCGEVYLRPKKLVLNRLKDVELQRAYLMCEDMQIIQGIDMCISCDPQGIMNYMEAKKMAMEC
;
A
#
# COMPACT_ATOMS: atom_id res chain seq x y z
N MET A 1 8.29 -21.85 -23.74
CA MET A 1 7.94 -20.84 -22.73
C MET A 1 6.43 -20.71 -22.75
N GLU A 2 5.75 -21.33 -21.80
CA GLU A 2 4.30 -21.15 -21.66
C GLU A 2 4.06 -19.74 -21.12
N ILE A 3 3.60 -18.86 -22.01
CA ILE A 3 3.08 -17.55 -21.60
C ILE A 3 1.69 -17.84 -21.03
N ASN A 4 1.64 -18.17 -19.74
CA ASN A 4 0.39 -18.27 -19.00
C ASN A 4 -0.25 -16.88 -18.94
N ASN A 5 -1.05 -16.55 -19.95
CA ASN A 5 -1.90 -15.35 -19.99
C ASN A 5 -3.09 -15.50 -19.02
N LYS A 6 -2.80 -15.76 -17.74
CA LYS A 6 -3.82 -15.84 -16.71
C LYS A 6 -4.26 -14.42 -16.37
N TYR A 7 -5.46 -14.06 -16.82
CA TYR A 7 -6.11 -12.83 -16.41
C TYR A 7 -6.80 -13.08 -15.08
N GLU A 8 -6.46 -12.28 -14.08
CA GLU A 8 -7.08 -12.32 -12.75
C GLU A 8 -7.62 -10.95 -12.39
N LYS A 9 -8.51 -10.92 -11.40
CA LYS A 9 -9.12 -9.67 -10.96
C LYS A 9 -8.07 -8.78 -10.29
N CYS A 10 -8.04 -7.50 -10.67
CA CYS A 10 -7.15 -6.52 -10.06
C CYS A 10 -7.33 -6.50 -8.54
N SER A 11 -6.24 -6.71 -7.82
CA SER A 11 -6.19 -6.75 -6.35
C SER A 11 -6.53 -5.41 -5.70
N ILE A 12 -6.45 -4.29 -6.44
CA ILE A 12 -6.73 -2.95 -5.93
C ILE A 12 -8.20 -2.59 -6.12
N CYS A 13 -8.68 -2.48 -7.36
CA CYS A 13 -10.04 -2.02 -7.63
C CYS A 13 -11.09 -3.13 -7.52
N LYS A 14 -10.68 -4.40 -7.58
CA LYS A 14 -11.55 -5.58 -7.63
C LYS A 14 -12.64 -5.49 -8.70
N LYS A 15 -12.38 -4.75 -9.80
CA LYS A 15 -13.35 -4.51 -10.90
C LYS A 15 -12.82 -5.05 -12.23
N GLU A 16 -11.64 -4.63 -12.62
CA GLU A 16 -11.02 -5.01 -13.89
C GLU A 16 -10.24 -6.32 -13.78
N TYR A 17 -10.08 -7.01 -14.91
CA TYR A 17 -9.18 -8.14 -15.04
C TYR A 17 -7.90 -7.70 -15.73
N THR A 18 -6.78 -8.28 -15.32
CA THR A 18 -5.45 -7.90 -15.79
C THR A 18 -4.54 -9.12 -15.79
N SER A 19 -3.59 -9.15 -16.73
CA SER A 19 -2.48 -10.11 -16.72
C SER A 19 -1.24 -9.54 -16.03
N LEU A 20 -1.21 -8.23 -15.75
CA LEU A 20 -0.09 -7.60 -15.06
C LEU A 20 -0.12 -7.97 -13.57
N HIS A 21 0.96 -8.58 -13.11
CA HIS A 21 1.07 -9.11 -11.76
C HIS A 21 2.50 -9.08 -11.25
N ALA A 22 2.63 -9.16 -9.93
CA ALA A 22 3.90 -9.36 -9.24
C ALA A 22 3.67 -10.27 -8.01
N GLU A 23 4.65 -11.10 -7.69
CA GLU A 23 4.67 -11.85 -6.44
C GLU A 23 5.13 -10.93 -5.30
N ALA A 24 4.24 -10.63 -4.36
CA ALA A 24 4.51 -9.72 -3.26
C ALA A 24 5.12 -10.44 -2.04
N MET A 25 4.80 -11.72 -1.87
CA MET A 25 5.42 -12.65 -0.92
C MET A 25 5.29 -14.07 -1.49
N PRO A 26 6.10 -15.05 -1.04
CA PRO A 26 6.06 -16.41 -1.57
C PRO A 26 4.63 -16.97 -1.62
N GLY A 27 4.15 -17.27 -2.83
CA GLY A 27 2.81 -17.81 -3.07
C GLY A 27 1.68 -16.77 -3.11
N VAL A 28 1.96 -15.48 -2.95
CA VAL A 28 0.94 -14.42 -3.05
C VAL A 28 1.26 -13.47 -4.18
N VAL A 29 0.43 -13.59 -5.21
CA VAL A 29 0.51 -12.80 -6.44
C VAL A 29 -0.53 -11.68 -6.38
N ILE A 30 -0.08 -10.46 -6.61
CA ILE A 30 -0.93 -9.27 -6.71
C ILE A 30 -1.08 -8.93 -8.17
N TYR A 31 -2.34 -8.85 -8.63
CA TYR A 31 -2.69 -8.43 -9.98
C TYR A 31 -3.08 -6.96 -9.97
N VAL A 32 -2.57 -6.17 -10.92
CA VAL A 32 -2.84 -4.72 -10.96
C VAL A 32 -3.23 -4.32 -12.38
N CYS A 33 -4.35 -3.61 -12.54
CA CYS A 33 -4.75 -3.07 -13.84
C CYS A 33 -4.07 -1.72 -14.11
N ASP A 34 -4.00 -1.31 -15.36
CA ASP A 34 -3.35 -0.07 -15.79
C ASP A 34 -3.94 1.17 -15.10
N ASN A 35 -5.26 1.19 -14.88
CA ASN A 35 -5.93 2.28 -14.16
C ASN A 35 -5.43 2.42 -12.72
N CYS A 36 -5.16 1.30 -12.04
CA CYS A 36 -4.62 1.31 -10.68
C CYS A 36 -3.11 1.64 -10.66
N LEU A 37 -2.35 1.23 -11.67
CA LEU A 37 -0.95 1.67 -11.85
C LEU A 37 -0.87 3.18 -12.08
N GLU A 38 -1.74 3.74 -12.91
CA GLU A 38 -1.78 5.18 -13.15
C GLU A 38 -2.15 5.94 -11.88
N ALA A 39 -3.15 5.43 -11.14
CA ALA A 39 -3.53 6.00 -9.84
C ALA A 39 -2.36 6.02 -8.83
N ALA A 40 -1.45 5.04 -8.87
CA ALA A 40 -0.28 4.96 -7.99
C ALA A 40 0.74 6.09 -8.20
N LYS A 41 0.70 6.81 -9.33
CA LYS A 41 1.53 8.01 -9.53
C LYS A 41 1.17 9.12 -8.54
N HIS A 42 -0.12 9.29 -8.28
CA HIS A 42 -0.64 10.40 -7.46
C HIS A 42 -1.11 9.97 -6.07
N ASN A 43 -1.19 8.66 -5.82
CA ASN A 43 -1.68 8.10 -4.58
C ASN A 43 -0.68 7.13 -3.98
N PHE A 44 -0.58 7.15 -2.65
CA PHE A 44 -0.13 5.97 -1.92
C PHE A 44 -1.23 4.92 -1.95
N ILE A 45 -0.85 3.71 -2.31
CA ILE A 45 -1.72 2.54 -2.32
C ILE A 45 -1.11 1.51 -1.39
N TRP A 46 -1.83 1.17 -0.32
CA TRP A 46 -1.47 0.09 0.60
C TRP A 46 -2.44 -1.07 0.46
N ILE A 47 -1.92 -2.29 0.43
CA ILE A 47 -2.69 -3.52 0.37
C ILE A 47 -2.37 -4.34 1.62
N CYS A 48 -3.39 -4.67 2.41
CA CYS A 48 -3.25 -5.60 3.52
C CYS A 48 -2.97 -7.00 2.98
N MET A 49 -1.83 -7.58 3.35
CA MET A 49 -1.43 -8.91 2.89
C MET A 49 -2.23 -10.03 3.58
N ASN A 50 -2.89 -9.74 4.71
CA ASN A 50 -3.75 -10.69 5.42
C ASN A 50 -5.18 -10.78 4.84
N CYS A 51 -5.87 -9.64 4.66
CA CYS A 51 -7.26 -9.63 4.20
C CYS A 51 -7.48 -9.07 2.79
N GLY A 52 -6.43 -8.57 2.14
CA GLY A 52 -6.50 -8.00 0.79
C GLY A 52 -7.08 -6.60 0.71
N GLU A 53 -7.31 -5.95 1.86
CA GLU A 53 -7.96 -4.64 1.90
C GLU A 53 -7.05 -3.49 1.49
N VAL A 54 -7.64 -2.51 0.81
CA VAL A 54 -6.90 -1.51 0.04
C VAL A 54 -7.15 -0.12 0.58
N TYR A 55 -6.06 0.60 0.86
CA TYR A 55 -6.11 1.99 1.30
C TYR A 55 -5.47 2.88 0.25
N LEU A 56 -6.26 3.83 -0.26
CA LEU A 56 -5.81 4.80 -1.26
C LEU A 56 -5.83 6.21 -0.66
N ARG A 57 -4.69 6.91 -0.75
CA ARG A 57 -4.54 8.28 -0.24
C ARG A 57 -3.72 9.14 -1.19
N PRO A 58 -4.14 10.37 -1.50
CA PRO A 58 -3.34 11.28 -2.32
C PRO A 58 -1.97 11.56 -1.70
N LYS A 59 -0.88 11.42 -2.48
CA LYS A 59 0.50 11.60 -1.98
C LYS A 59 0.68 12.98 -1.35
N LYS A 60 0.21 14.04 -2.03
CA LYS A 60 0.26 15.43 -1.53
C LYS A 60 -0.39 15.58 -0.14
N LEU A 61 -1.53 14.93 0.09
CA LEU A 61 -2.23 15.03 1.38
C LEU A 61 -1.47 14.32 2.50
N VAL A 62 -0.87 13.16 2.21
CA VAL A 62 -0.07 12.42 3.20
C VAL A 62 1.22 13.19 3.51
N LEU A 63 1.95 13.64 2.49
CA LEU A 63 3.19 14.42 2.62
C LEU A 63 3.00 15.70 3.43
N ASN A 64 1.89 16.43 3.21
CA ASN A 64 1.59 17.65 3.96
C ASN A 64 1.23 17.41 5.44
N ARG A 65 0.88 16.18 5.83
CA ARG A 65 0.50 15.81 7.20
C ARG A 65 1.60 15.08 7.97
N LEU A 66 2.66 14.67 7.28
CA LEU A 66 3.81 14.03 7.91
C LEU A 66 4.55 15.03 8.80
N LYS A 67 4.75 14.66 10.06
CA LYS A 67 5.57 15.41 11.02
C LYS A 67 7.02 14.95 11.04
N ASP A 68 7.26 13.73 10.58
CA ASP A 68 8.58 13.13 10.49
C ASP A 68 9.26 13.59 9.20
N VAL A 69 10.32 14.40 9.36
CA VAL A 69 11.02 15.06 8.25
C VAL A 69 11.81 14.05 7.40
N GLU A 70 12.37 13.02 8.02
CA GLU A 70 13.14 11.99 7.31
C GLU A 70 12.20 11.11 6.49
N LEU A 71 11.06 10.72 7.07
CA LEU A 71 10.02 9.99 6.34
C LEU A 71 9.42 10.83 5.20
N GLN A 72 9.20 12.13 5.44
CA GLN A 72 8.74 13.04 4.39
C GLN A 72 9.74 13.14 3.24
N ARG A 73 11.04 13.28 3.53
CA ARG A 73 12.11 13.30 2.52
C ARG A 73 12.15 12.00 1.72
N ALA A 74 12.11 10.85 2.39
CA ALA A 74 12.09 9.56 1.73
C ALA A 74 10.90 9.44 0.75
N TYR A 75 9.72 9.90 1.16
CA TYR A 75 8.55 9.87 0.29
C TYR A 75 8.60 10.88 -0.87
N LEU A 76 9.21 12.05 -0.68
CA LEU A 76 9.45 13.00 -1.78
C LEU A 76 10.38 12.42 -2.83
N MET A 77 11.40 11.64 -2.44
CA MET A 77 12.28 10.94 -3.39
C MET A 77 11.55 9.89 -4.24
N CYS A 78 10.35 9.47 -3.81
CA CYS A 78 9.51 8.50 -4.49
C CYS A 78 8.27 9.13 -5.14
N GLU A 79 8.17 10.46 -5.22
CA GLU A 79 6.95 11.15 -5.67
C GLU A 79 6.57 10.75 -7.10
N ASP A 80 7.57 10.61 -7.99
CA ASP A 80 7.39 10.23 -9.39
C ASP A 80 7.30 8.71 -9.62
N MET A 81 7.47 7.90 -8.56
CA MET A 81 7.42 6.44 -8.67
C MET A 81 5.99 5.90 -8.52
N GLN A 82 5.66 4.87 -9.31
CA GLN A 82 4.43 4.09 -9.16
C GLN A 82 4.63 3.02 -8.09
N ILE A 83 4.39 3.39 -6.83
CA ILE A 83 4.61 2.48 -5.70
C ILE A 83 3.28 1.99 -5.16
N ILE A 84 3.15 0.67 -5.08
CA ILE A 84 2.09 -0.04 -4.35
C ILE A 84 2.79 -0.82 -3.24
N GLN A 85 2.35 -0.65 -2.00
CA GLN A 85 2.99 -1.26 -0.84
C GLN A 85 2.09 -2.31 -0.21
N GLY A 86 2.64 -3.50 0.04
CA GLY A 86 2.02 -4.45 0.97
C GLY A 86 2.22 -3.98 2.41
N ILE A 87 1.19 -4.11 3.25
CA ILE A 87 1.30 -3.99 4.71
C ILE A 87 0.89 -5.32 5.33
N ASP A 88 1.59 -5.75 6.38
CA ASP A 88 1.38 -7.07 6.99
C ASP A 88 -0.06 -7.22 7.50
N MET A 89 -0.51 -6.25 8.29
CA MET A 89 -1.86 -6.19 8.85
C MET A 89 -2.43 -4.78 8.79
N CYS A 90 -3.71 -4.67 8.48
CA CYS A 90 -4.45 -3.42 8.55
C CYS A 90 -5.20 -3.27 9.87
N ILE A 91 -5.75 -2.08 10.12
CA ILE A 91 -6.56 -1.78 11.32
C ILE A 91 -7.75 -2.72 11.51
N SER A 92 -8.31 -3.24 10.41
CA SER A 92 -9.42 -4.20 10.47
C SER A 92 -8.95 -5.61 10.89
N CYS A 93 -7.70 -5.97 10.59
CA CYS A 93 -7.11 -7.26 10.97
C CYS A 93 -6.55 -7.25 12.39
N ASP A 94 -5.94 -6.13 12.79
CA ASP A 94 -5.34 -5.97 14.12
C ASP A 94 -5.60 -4.56 14.68
N PRO A 95 -6.82 -4.30 15.17
CA PRO A 95 -7.13 -3.03 15.80
C PRO A 95 -6.32 -2.79 17.09
N GLN A 96 -6.01 -3.86 17.84
CA GLN A 96 -5.31 -3.75 19.12
C GLN A 96 -3.84 -3.41 18.94
N GLY A 97 -3.15 -3.98 17.95
CA GLY A 97 -1.76 -3.66 17.64
C GLY A 97 -1.57 -2.17 17.30
N ILE A 98 -2.53 -1.57 16.59
CA ILE A 98 -2.50 -0.12 16.31
C ILE A 98 -2.67 0.70 17.58
N MET A 99 -3.62 0.33 18.46
CA MET A 99 -3.81 1.01 19.74
C MET A 99 -2.52 0.98 20.58
N ASN A 100 -1.90 -0.20 20.70
CA ASN A 100 -0.67 -0.40 21.45
C ASN A 100 0.48 0.46 20.88
N TYR A 101 0.62 0.54 19.55
CA TYR A 101 1.61 1.39 18.88
C TYR A 101 1.38 2.89 19.17
N MET A 102 0.13 3.34 19.13
CA MET A 102 -0.20 4.74 19.41
C MET A 102 0.09 5.12 20.87
N GLU A 103 -0.21 4.22 21.81
CA GLU A 103 0.11 4.40 23.23
C GLU A 103 1.63 4.47 23.47
N ALA A 104 2.39 3.53 22.90
CA ALA A 104 3.85 3.53 23.00
C ALA A 104 4.48 4.83 22.44
N LYS A 105 3.96 5.33 21.31
CA LYS A 105 4.42 6.58 20.71
C LYS A 105 4.11 7.80 21.59
N LYS A 106 2.94 7.81 22.23
CA LYS A 106 2.56 8.88 23.16
C LYS A 106 3.49 8.90 24.38
N MET A 107 3.75 7.74 24.99
CA MET A 107 4.69 7.63 26.11
C MET A 107 6.11 8.07 25.74
N ALA A 108 6.58 7.73 24.54
CA ALA A 108 7.90 8.14 24.04
C ALA A 108 8.02 9.65 23.75
N MET A 109 6.91 10.37 23.59
CA MET A 109 6.89 11.83 23.40
C MET A 109 6.74 12.61 24.73
N GLU A 110 6.37 11.94 25.83
CA GLU A 110 6.15 12.53 27.16
C GLU A 110 7.37 12.38 28.09
N CYS A 111 8.45 11.72 27.64
CA CYS A 111 9.74 11.59 28.34
C CYS A 111 10.79 12.48 27.68
#